data_AF-A0A9P6ZD45-F1
#
_entry.id   AF-A0A9P6ZD45-F1
#
_cell.length_a   1.000
_cell.length_b   1.000
_cell.length_c   1.000
_cell.angle_alpha   90.00
_cell.angle_beta   90.00
_cell.angle_gamma   90.00
#
_symmetry.space_group_name_H-M   'P 1'
#
loop_
_entity.id
_entity.type
_entity.pdbx_description
1 polymer ?
#
loop_
_entity_poly.entity_id
_entity_poly.type
_entity_poly.pdbx_seq_one_letter_code
_entity_poly.pdbx_strand_id
1 'polypeptide(L)'
;MTHQNQFYPQTQAIAPPTPMSTQDLHQVFSDWLIPSQDVVLKQEEIQDILGLFSPPLTASPVSENESSMPSCDLISLFPDVVGSTPVKPVQSKRRLTPIMPKTSNVVPIAPRPGHFSAPVTPKRKASHEDGDEMAMKRQKNTDAARRSRLKKILKMENLEKQVKDLECENSRLTTRVAVLESEKGALASKEKSLEERIRVLETQLSEAHRALTTIRS
;
A
#
# COMPACT_ATOMS: atom_id res chain seq x y z
N MET A 1 -47.11 28.13 -35.76
CA MET A 1 -46.16 28.99 -35.02
C MET A 1 -45.36 28.08 -34.11
N THR A 2 -44.10 27.88 -34.47
CA THR A 2 -43.17 26.91 -33.86
C THR A 2 -42.45 27.55 -32.67
N HIS A 3 -42.67 27.01 -31.47
CA HIS A 3 -41.90 27.37 -30.28
C HIS A 3 -40.62 26.54 -30.21
N GLN A 4 -39.48 27.18 -30.51
CA GLN A 4 -38.15 26.63 -30.28
C GLN A 4 -37.78 26.82 -28.80
N ASN A 5 -37.70 25.72 -28.05
CA ASN A 5 -37.13 25.69 -26.71
C ASN A 5 -35.60 25.57 -26.83
N GLN A 6 -34.88 26.63 -26.48
CA GLN A 6 -33.43 26.59 -26.28
C GLN A 6 -33.13 26.31 -24.81
N PHE A 7 -32.86 25.06 -24.47
CA PHE A 7 -32.23 24.68 -23.21
C PHE A 7 -30.74 24.41 -23.48
N TYR A 8 -29.89 25.37 -23.14
CA TYR A 8 -28.45 25.14 -23.01
C TYR A 8 -28.14 24.74 -21.55
N PRO A 9 -27.39 23.66 -21.30
CA PRO A 9 -26.90 23.36 -19.96
C PRO A 9 -25.76 24.34 -19.62
N GLN A 10 -25.92 25.01 -18.48
CA GLN A 10 -24.92 25.89 -17.88
C GLN A 10 -23.76 25.04 -17.35
N THR A 11 -22.63 25.06 -18.05
CA THR A 11 -21.37 24.49 -17.55
C THR A 11 -20.89 25.28 -16.34
N GLN A 12 -21.02 24.70 -15.14
CA GLN A 12 -20.40 25.25 -13.94
C GLN A 12 -18.88 25.09 -14.05
N ALA A 13 -18.17 26.20 -13.96
CA ALA A 13 -16.72 26.23 -13.90
C ALA A 13 -16.25 25.55 -12.61
N ILE A 14 -15.47 24.48 -12.75
CA ILE A 14 -14.78 23.81 -11.66
C ILE A 14 -13.70 24.77 -11.16
N ALA A 15 -13.88 25.28 -9.93
CA ALA A 15 -12.87 26.10 -9.26
C ALA A 15 -11.61 25.26 -8.99
N PRO A 16 -10.39 25.84 -9.12
CA PRO A 16 -9.16 25.14 -8.81
C PRO A 16 -9.09 24.75 -7.32
N PRO A 17 -8.48 23.61 -6.99
CA PRO A 17 -8.36 23.14 -5.61
C PRO A 17 -7.58 24.16 -4.78
N THR A 18 -8.20 24.60 -3.68
CA THR A 18 -7.59 25.47 -2.68
C THR A 18 -6.30 24.85 -2.17
N PRO A 19 -5.15 25.53 -2.21
CA PRO A 19 -3.92 25.00 -1.65
C PRO A 19 -4.11 24.84 -0.14
N MET A 20 -3.97 23.60 0.34
CA MET A 20 -4.04 23.28 1.76
C MET A 20 -3.01 24.08 2.54
N SER A 21 -3.44 24.66 3.66
CA SER A 21 -2.59 25.43 4.57
C SER A 21 -1.49 24.53 5.14
N THR A 22 -0.26 25.04 5.19
CA THR A 22 0.92 24.35 5.72
C THR A 22 0.79 23.96 7.20
N GLN A 23 -0.19 24.53 7.92
CA GLN A 23 -0.48 24.17 9.31
C GLN A 23 -1.15 22.79 9.45
N ASP A 24 -2.00 22.39 8.50
CA ASP A 24 -2.63 21.05 8.54
C ASP A 24 -1.63 19.93 8.30
N LEU A 25 -0.65 20.17 7.42
CA LEU A 25 0.45 19.22 7.19
C LEU A 25 1.24 18.95 8.47
N HIS A 26 1.47 19.97 9.29
CA HIS A 26 2.17 19.81 10.56
C HIS A 26 1.36 19.00 11.59
N GLN A 27 0.03 19.11 11.58
CA GLN A 27 -0.85 18.36 12.46
C GLN A 27 -0.79 16.85 12.13
N VAL A 28 -0.93 16.48 10.84
CA VAL A 28 -0.86 15.09 10.38
C VAL A 28 0.52 14.46 10.65
N PHE A 29 1.59 15.25 10.50
CA PHE A 29 2.94 14.79 10.83
C PHE A 29 3.14 14.59 12.34
N SER A 30 2.46 15.37 13.18
CA SER A 30 2.58 15.26 14.64
C SER A 30 1.89 14.02 15.17
N ASP A 31 0.72 13.66 14.63
CA ASP A 31 -0.01 12.44 15.01
C ASP A 31 0.72 11.16 14.57
N TRP A 32 1.55 11.21 13.51
CA TRP A 32 2.46 10.12 13.16
C TRP A 32 3.61 9.96 14.17
N LEU A 33 4.09 11.07 14.74
CA LEU A 33 5.32 11.09 15.53
C LEU A 33 5.13 10.77 17.01
N ILE A 34 3.89 10.69 17.51
CA ILE A 34 3.58 10.37 18.90
C ILE A 34 3.35 8.85 19.01
N PRO A 35 4.25 8.08 19.65
CA PRO A 35 3.98 6.70 19.97
C PRO A 35 2.83 6.64 20.98
N SER A 36 1.75 5.93 20.65
CA SER A 36 0.69 5.61 21.62
C SER A 36 1.31 4.97 22.87
N GLN A 37 0.84 5.38 24.05
CA GLN A 37 1.30 4.89 25.37
C GLN A 37 1.32 3.36 25.49
N ASP A 38 0.51 2.65 24.70
CA ASP A 38 0.50 1.18 24.65
C ASP A 38 1.83 0.55 24.21
N VAL A 39 2.70 1.30 23.51
CA VAL A 39 4.03 0.83 23.07
C VAL A 39 5.02 0.75 24.24
N VAL A 40 4.83 1.55 25.30
CA VAL A 40 5.75 1.58 26.45
C VAL A 40 5.58 0.34 27.32
N LEU A 41 4.36 -0.16 27.49
CA LEU A 41 4.09 -1.33 28.34
C LEU A 41 4.58 -2.65 27.72
N LYS A 42 4.61 -2.77 26.37
CA LYS A 42 5.16 -3.96 25.69
C LYS A 42 6.69 -3.98 25.60
N GLN A 43 7.35 -2.85 25.87
CA GLN A 43 8.81 -2.76 25.80
C GLN A 43 9.51 -3.45 26.98
N GLU A 44 8.83 -3.65 28.12
CA GLU A 44 9.40 -4.35 29.28
C GLU A 44 9.29 -5.88 29.16
N GLU A 45 8.17 -6.39 28.65
CA GLU A 45 7.93 -7.84 28.52
C GLU A 45 8.87 -8.52 27.52
N ILE A 46 9.41 -7.79 26.54
CA ILE A 46 10.32 -8.34 25.52
C ILE A 46 11.81 -8.23 25.94
N GLN A 47 12.14 -7.37 26.92
CA GLN A 47 13.51 -7.27 27.44
C GLN A 47 13.91 -8.50 28.27
N ASP A 48 12.95 -9.13 28.95
CA ASP A 48 13.19 -10.35 29.74
C ASP A 48 13.44 -11.60 28.88
N ILE A 49 12.95 -11.63 27.63
CA ILE A 49 13.14 -12.77 26.72
C ILE A 49 14.54 -12.78 26.09
N LEU A 50 15.22 -11.63 26.02
CA LEU A 50 16.52 -11.50 25.33
C LEU A 50 17.73 -11.48 26.27
N GLY A 51 17.52 -11.63 27.59
CA GLY A 51 18.57 -11.60 28.61
C GLY A 51 19.31 -12.93 28.87
N LEU A 52 18.84 -14.05 28.32
CA LEU A 52 19.43 -15.37 28.58
C LEU A 52 19.49 -16.20 27.29
N PHE A 53 20.57 -16.06 26.52
CA PHE A 53 21.26 -17.14 25.79
C PHE A 53 22.20 -16.49 24.77
N SER A 54 23.51 -16.49 25.06
CA SER A 54 24.51 -16.44 24.00
C SER A 54 24.58 -17.84 23.38
N PRO A 55 24.31 -18.04 22.08
CA PRO A 55 24.50 -19.36 21.48
C PRO A 55 26.01 -19.58 21.21
N PRO A 56 26.59 -20.73 21.62
CA PRO A 56 27.92 -21.10 21.19
C PRO A 56 27.89 -21.50 19.70
N LEU A 57 28.91 -21.06 18.97
CA LEU A 57 29.16 -21.44 17.58
C LEU A 57 29.64 -22.89 17.51
N THR A 58 28.75 -23.88 17.34
CA THR A 58 29.15 -25.22 16.89
C THR A 58 28.05 -25.94 16.10
N ALA A 59 28.44 -26.43 14.92
CA ALA A 59 27.88 -27.56 14.15
C ALA A 59 26.47 -27.43 13.52
N SER A 60 26.48 -27.59 12.19
CA SER A 60 25.32 -27.87 11.34
C SER A 60 24.49 -29.06 11.84
N PRO A 61 23.15 -29.01 11.73
CA PRO A 61 22.36 -30.23 11.68
C PRO A 61 22.23 -30.70 10.23
N VAL A 62 22.65 -31.95 9.99
CA VAL A 62 22.08 -32.79 8.93
C VAL A 62 20.74 -33.32 9.46
N SER A 63 19.67 -33.16 8.69
CA SER A 63 18.43 -33.89 8.89
C SER A 63 17.76 -34.05 7.54
N GLU A 64 17.89 -35.27 7.03
CA GLU A 64 17.00 -35.86 6.04
C GLU A 64 15.66 -36.07 6.73
N ASN A 65 14.59 -35.46 6.21
CA ASN A 65 13.24 -35.88 6.55
C ASN A 65 12.38 -35.77 5.30
N GLU A 66 12.27 -36.89 4.61
CA GLU A 66 11.28 -37.19 3.59
C GLU A 66 9.90 -37.21 4.25
N SER A 67 9.11 -36.15 4.07
CA SER A 67 7.69 -36.13 4.42
C SER A 67 6.89 -35.70 3.21
N SER A 68 6.30 -36.73 2.60
CA SER A 68 5.21 -36.69 1.63
C SER A 68 4.07 -35.79 2.11
N MET A 69 3.74 -34.78 1.31
CA MET A 69 2.41 -34.16 1.29
C MET A 69 2.01 -33.91 -0.17
N PRO A 70 0.74 -34.17 -0.51
CA PRO A 70 0.24 -34.19 -1.88
C PRO A 70 0.18 -32.78 -2.46
N SER A 71 0.51 -32.68 -3.76
CA SER A 71 0.31 -31.48 -4.56
C SER A 71 -1.16 -31.05 -4.50
N CYS A 72 -1.43 -29.91 -3.86
CA CYS A 72 -2.67 -29.21 -4.07
C CYS A 72 -2.67 -28.72 -5.51
N ASP A 73 -3.54 -29.30 -6.32
CA ASP A 73 -3.83 -28.88 -7.68
C ASP A 73 -4.04 -27.36 -7.72
N LEU A 74 -3.12 -26.70 -8.44
CA LEU A 74 -3.30 -25.34 -8.90
C LEU A 74 -4.53 -25.33 -9.81
N ILE A 75 -5.68 -24.97 -9.23
CA ILE A 75 -6.85 -24.54 -10.00
C ILE A 75 -6.39 -23.38 -10.87
N SER A 76 -6.26 -23.66 -12.16
CA SER A 76 -5.97 -22.69 -13.21
C SER A 76 -7.10 -21.66 -13.26
N LEU A 77 -6.94 -20.56 -12.53
CA LEU A 77 -7.90 -19.47 -12.44
C LEU A 77 -7.83 -18.49 -13.63
N PHE A 78 -7.37 -18.92 -14.81
CA PHE A 78 -7.45 -18.09 -16.03
C PHE A 78 -7.54 -18.94 -17.30
N PRO A 79 -8.73 -19.47 -17.65
CA PRO A 79 -8.99 -20.00 -18.98
C PRO A 79 -9.68 -18.92 -19.81
N ASP A 80 -8.93 -17.92 -20.28
CA ASP A 80 -9.24 -17.19 -21.53
C ASP A 80 -8.37 -15.93 -21.66
N VAL A 81 -7.20 -16.08 -22.29
CA VAL A 81 -6.64 -15.01 -23.14
C VAL A 81 -5.92 -15.68 -24.32
N VAL A 82 -6.66 -16.41 -25.15
CA VAL A 82 -6.19 -16.80 -26.48
C VAL A 82 -6.57 -15.69 -27.45
N GLY A 83 -5.58 -14.94 -27.93
CA GLY A 83 -5.73 -14.13 -29.14
C GLY A 83 -5.29 -12.67 -29.04
N SER A 84 -3.99 -12.41 -28.85
CA SER A 84 -3.35 -11.28 -29.56
C SER A 84 -1.84 -11.49 -29.68
N THR A 85 -1.42 -11.56 -30.94
CA THR A 85 -0.12 -11.21 -31.55
C THR A 85 1.16 -11.10 -30.69
N PRO A 86 2.30 -11.67 -31.13
CA PRO A 86 3.55 -11.63 -30.37
C PRO A 86 4.22 -10.25 -30.49
N VAL A 87 4.16 -9.44 -29.44
CA VAL A 87 5.06 -8.28 -29.28
C VAL A 87 6.35 -8.74 -28.63
N LYS A 88 7.45 -8.55 -29.37
CA LYS A 88 8.83 -8.88 -28.98
C LYS A 88 9.22 -8.19 -27.65
N PRO A 89 9.86 -8.88 -26.70
CA PRO A 89 10.34 -8.24 -25.49
C PRO A 89 11.58 -7.39 -25.82
N VAL A 90 11.45 -6.07 -25.71
CA VAL A 90 12.59 -5.15 -25.70
C VAL A 90 13.32 -5.34 -24.37
N GLN A 91 14.44 -6.05 -24.42
CA GLN A 91 15.39 -6.15 -23.31
C GLN A 91 16.08 -4.80 -23.09
N SER A 92 15.43 -3.88 -22.37
CA SER A 92 16.13 -2.71 -21.82
C SER A 92 16.83 -3.10 -20.52
N LYS A 93 18.11 -3.46 -20.61
CA LYS A 93 19.05 -3.52 -19.48
C LYS A 93 19.14 -2.13 -18.84
N ARG A 94 18.28 -1.83 -17.86
CA ARG A 94 18.49 -0.68 -16.97
C ARG A 94 19.55 -1.06 -15.95
N ARG A 95 20.80 -0.70 -16.24
CA ARG A 95 21.85 -0.64 -15.23
C ARG A 95 21.48 0.48 -14.26
N LEU A 96 21.06 0.12 -13.05
CA LEU A 96 21.01 1.03 -11.92
C LEU A 96 22.45 1.28 -11.48
N THR A 97 23.09 2.30 -12.06
CA THR A 97 24.31 2.87 -11.49
C THR A 97 23.91 3.88 -10.41
N PRO A 98 24.46 3.79 -9.20
CA PRO A 98 24.26 4.82 -8.19
C PRO A 98 24.81 6.15 -8.72
N ILE A 99 23.97 7.19 -8.71
CA ILE A 99 24.42 8.57 -8.94
C ILE A 99 25.17 9.00 -7.68
N MET A 100 26.48 8.80 -7.68
CA MET A 100 27.37 9.46 -6.72
C MET A 100 27.57 10.92 -7.15
N PRO A 101 27.54 11.89 -6.20
CA PRO A 101 27.94 13.25 -6.49
C PRO A 101 29.43 13.29 -6.83
N LYS A 102 29.75 13.86 -8.00
CA LYS A 102 31.12 14.08 -8.47
C LYS A 102 31.76 15.18 -7.63
N THR A 103 32.63 14.81 -6.69
CA THR A 103 33.69 15.72 -6.25
C THR A 103 34.92 15.45 -7.11
N SER A 104 35.22 16.41 -7.98
CA SER A 104 36.40 16.44 -8.83
C SER A 104 37.64 16.65 -7.97
N ASN A 105 38.50 15.63 -7.91
CA ASN A 105 39.98 15.70 -7.98
C ASN A 105 40.61 14.53 -7.21
N VAL A 106 40.67 13.35 -7.83
CA VAL A 106 41.69 12.33 -7.49
C VAL A 106 42.12 11.63 -8.77
N VAL A 107 43.44 11.58 -8.96
CA VAL A 107 44.19 10.93 -10.04
C VAL A 107 43.78 9.45 -10.22
N PRO A 108 43.65 8.92 -11.44
CA PRO A 108 43.40 7.50 -11.66
C PRO A 108 44.70 6.70 -11.47
N ILE A 109 44.86 6.05 -10.31
CA ILE A 109 45.88 5.01 -10.10
C ILE A 109 45.27 3.67 -10.53
N ALA A 110 45.87 3.07 -11.57
CA ALA A 110 45.53 1.75 -12.07
C ALA A 110 45.66 0.64 -11.00
N PRO A 111 44.95 -0.50 -11.14
CA PRO A 111 45.08 -1.61 -10.21
C PRO A 111 46.43 -2.30 -10.42
N ARG A 112 47.36 -2.16 -9.46
CA ARG A 112 48.53 -3.03 -9.37
C ARG A 112 48.11 -4.34 -8.67
N PRO A 113 48.29 -5.51 -9.29
CA PRO A 113 48.27 -6.78 -8.59
C PRO A 113 49.61 -6.93 -7.88
N GLY A 114 49.67 -6.49 -6.63
CA GLY A 114 50.87 -6.56 -5.82
C GLY A 114 50.59 -6.15 -4.39
N HIS A 115 50.55 -7.14 -3.51
CA HIS A 115 51.03 -7.02 -2.13
C HIS A 115 50.69 -5.70 -1.42
N PHE A 116 49.43 -5.53 -1.03
CA PHE A 116 49.11 -4.61 0.07
C PHE A 116 49.58 -5.27 1.37
N SER A 117 50.88 -5.15 1.65
CA SER A 117 51.33 -5.14 3.03
C SER A 117 50.60 -3.98 3.70
N ALA A 118 49.72 -4.33 4.64
CA ALA A 118 49.06 -3.33 5.46
C ALA A 118 50.15 -2.41 6.05
N PRO A 119 49.99 -1.08 6.02
CA PRO A 119 50.96 -0.20 6.65
C PRO A 119 51.00 -0.55 8.13
N VAL A 120 52.12 -1.15 8.56
CA VAL A 120 52.46 -1.36 9.96
C VAL A 120 52.64 0.03 10.55
N THR A 121 51.55 0.60 11.03
CA THR A 121 51.59 1.83 11.79
C THR A 121 52.34 1.55 13.10
N PRO A 122 53.22 2.47 13.53
CA PRO A 122 53.98 2.28 14.75
C PRO A 122 52.99 2.11 15.91
N LYS A 123 53.23 1.09 16.74
CA LYS A 123 52.61 0.89 18.06
C LYS A 123 52.75 2.18 18.88
N ARG A 124 51.85 3.14 18.67
CA ARG A 124 51.56 4.16 19.68
C ARG A 124 50.92 3.37 20.80
N LYS A 125 51.57 3.39 21.97
CA LYS A 125 50.99 2.91 23.22
C LYS A 125 49.61 3.57 23.31
N ALA A 126 48.56 2.81 23.05
CA ALA A 126 47.20 3.25 23.31
C ALA A 126 47.19 3.57 24.81
N SER A 127 46.96 4.83 25.14
CA SER A 127 46.55 5.21 26.49
C SER A 127 45.40 4.27 26.84
N HIS A 128 45.45 3.65 28.03
CA HIS A 128 44.40 2.73 28.48
C HIS A 128 42.99 3.35 28.34
N GLU A 129 42.90 4.67 28.47
CA GLU A 129 41.68 5.46 28.33
C GLU A 129 41.08 5.46 26.90
N ASP A 130 41.89 5.37 25.83
CA ASP A 130 41.40 5.35 24.44
C ASP A 130 40.71 4.01 24.09
N GLY A 131 41.15 2.92 24.72
CA GLY A 131 40.56 1.59 24.54
C GLY A 131 39.16 1.52 25.15
N ASP A 132 39.01 2.08 26.36
CA ASP A 132 37.73 2.12 27.07
C ASP A 132 36.73 3.04 26.36
N GLU A 133 37.17 4.20 25.85
CA GLU A 133 36.30 5.07 25.05
C GLU A 133 35.85 4.39 23.74
N MET A 134 36.74 3.64 23.08
CA MET A 134 36.40 2.87 21.88
C MET A 134 35.40 1.75 22.18
N ALA A 135 35.56 1.03 23.29
CA ALA A 135 34.64 -0.01 23.73
C ALA A 135 33.24 0.57 24.00
N MET A 136 33.17 1.72 24.69
CA MET A 136 31.92 2.44 24.95
C MET A 136 31.23 2.89 23.65
N LYS A 137 31.98 3.38 22.64
CA LYS A 137 31.42 3.74 21.33
C LYS A 137 30.84 2.53 20.60
N ARG A 138 31.53 1.38 20.62
CA ARG A 138 31.03 0.12 20.02
C ARG A 138 29.76 -0.37 20.72
N GLN A 139 29.71 -0.28 22.04
CA GLN A 139 28.52 -0.64 22.81
C GLN A 139 27.33 0.25 22.43
N LYS A 140 27.52 1.58 22.40
CA LYS A 140 26.47 2.54 22.00
C LYS A 140 25.99 2.32 20.56
N ASN A 141 26.89 2.06 19.61
CA ASN A 141 26.52 1.75 18.23
C ASN A 141 25.74 0.44 18.12
N THR A 142 26.14 -0.58 18.89
CA THR A 142 25.44 -1.87 18.93
C THR A 142 24.00 -1.68 19.45
N ASP A 143 23.83 -0.88 20.51
CA ASP A 143 22.50 -0.54 21.03
C ASP A 143 21.67 0.27 20.01
N ALA A 144 22.28 1.27 19.38
CA ALA A 144 21.62 2.05 18.34
C ALA A 144 21.16 1.18 17.16
N ALA A 145 21.97 0.21 16.73
CA ALA A 145 21.61 -0.75 15.69
C ALA A 145 20.44 -1.65 16.13
N ARG A 146 20.43 -2.12 17.38
CA ARG A 146 19.31 -2.89 17.95
C ARG A 146 18.02 -2.08 17.98
N ARG A 147 18.06 -0.86 18.52
CA ARG A 147 16.89 0.05 18.54
C ARG A 147 16.37 0.35 17.14
N SER A 148 17.26 0.55 16.17
CA SER A 148 16.89 0.81 14.78
C SER A 148 16.18 -0.39 14.15
N ARG A 149 16.67 -1.61 14.40
CA ARG A 149 16.01 -2.85 13.96
C ARG A 149 14.64 -3.01 14.60
N LEU A 150 14.54 -2.81 15.92
CA LEU A 150 13.27 -2.90 16.65
C LEU A 150 12.24 -1.90 16.12
N LYS A 151 12.63 -0.63 15.94
CA LYS A 151 11.75 0.41 15.37
C LYS A 151 11.27 0.04 13.96
N LYS A 152 12.11 -0.61 13.17
CA LYS A 152 11.73 -1.09 11.84
C LYS A 152 10.69 -2.22 11.93
N ILE A 153 10.89 -3.19 12.81
CA ILE A 153 9.94 -4.30 13.03
C ILE A 153 8.58 -3.75 13.44
N LEU A 154 8.53 -2.89 14.47
CA LEU A 154 7.27 -2.28 14.93
C LEU A 154 6.57 -1.48 13.83
N LYS A 155 7.33 -0.75 13.01
CA LYS A 155 6.77 -0.04 11.86
C LYS A 155 6.18 -1.00 10.83
N MET A 156 6.87 -2.11 10.54
CA MET A 156 6.38 -3.13 9.61
C MET A 156 5.09 -3.77 10.14
N GLU A 157 5.06 -4.18 11.42
CA GLU A 157 3.87 -4.76 12.06
C GLU A 157 2.67 -3.80 12.03
N ASN A 158 2.90 -2.51 12.32
CA ASN A 158 1.85 -1.50 12.26
C ASN A 158 1.32 -1.31 10.83
N LEU A 159 2.20 -1.30 9.83
CA LEU A 159 1.78 -1.23 8.42
C LEU A 159 0.98 -2.47 8.01
N GLU A 160 1.40 -3.67 8.42
CA GLU A 160 0.66 -4.91 8.16
C GLU A 160 -0.73 -4.89 8.80
N LYS A 161 -0.85 -4.35 10.02
CA LYS A 161 -2.14 -4.14 10.67
C LYS A 161 -3.01 -3.16 9.88
N GLN A 162 -2.46 -2.01 9.49
CA GLN A 162 -3.20 -1.01 8.71
C GLN A 162 -3.68 -1.57 7.37
N VAL A 163 -2.86 -2.37 6.69
CA VAL A 163 -3.26 -3.05 5.45
C VAL A 163 -4.45 -3.97 5.71
N LYS A 164 -4.39 -4.83 6.73
CA LYS A 164 -5.52 -5.72 7.09
C LYS A 164 -6.79 -4.94 7.43
N ASP A 165 -6.67 -3.88 8.22
CA ASP A 165 -7.80 -3.03 8.59
C ASP A 165 -8.43 -2.38 7.35
N LEU A 166 -7.60 -1.85 6.43
CA LEU A 166 -8.04 -1.25 5.17
C LEU A 166 -8.65 -2.27 4.21
N GLU A 167 -8.11 -3.49 4.13
CA GLU A 167 -8.65 -4.59 3.31
C GLU A 167 -10.02 -5.06 3.81
N CYS A 168 -10.18 -5.18 5.13
CA CYS A 168 -11.45 -5.47 5.77
C CYS A 168 -12.49 -4.37 5.48
N GLU A 169 -12.10 -3.11 5.65
CA GLU A 169 -12.99 -1.98 5.38
C GLU A 169 -13.37 -1.88 3.90
N ASN A 170 -12.42 -2.09 2.99
CA ASN A 170 -12.68 -2.13 1.56
C ASN A 170 -13.67 -3.25 1.20
N SER A 171 -13.47 -4.45 1.74
CA SER A 171 -14.38 -5.58 1.51
C SER A 171 -15.80 -5.27 2.01
N ARG A 172 -15.91 -4.65 3.19
CA ARG A 172 -17.18 -4.23 3.79
C ARG A 172 -17.90 -3.18 2.94
N LEU A 173 -17.17 -2.15 2.51
CA LEU A 173 -17.71 -1.08 1.66
C LEU A 173 -18.14 -1.63 0.29
N THR A 174 -17.32 -2.49 -0.33
CA THR A 174 -17.64 -3.14 -1.60
C THR A 174 -18.94 -3.94 -1.52
N THR A 175 -19.11 -4.72 -0.46
CA THR A 175 -20.36 -5.47 -0.23
C THR A 175 -21.56 -4.53 -0.09
N ARG A 176 -21.41 -3.44 0.67
CA ARG A 176 -22.48 -2.45 0.84
C ARG A 176 -22.86 -1.77 -0.46
N VAL A 177 -21.88 -1.42 -1.29
CA VAL A 177 -22.11 -0.84 -2.62
C VAL A 177 -22.91 -1.82 -3.48
N ALA A 178 -22.49 -3.09 -3.55
CA ALA A 178 -23.20 -4.10 -4.34
C ALA A 178 -24.67 -4.28 -3.90
N VAL A 179 -24.93 -4.29 -2.58
CA VAL A 179 -26.31 -4.35 -2.05
C VAL A 179 -27.11 -3.13 -2.49
N LEU A 180 -26.58 -1.92 -2.27
CA LEU A 180 -27.26 -0.68 -2.64
C LEU A 180 -27.52 -0.57 -4.15
N GLU A 181 -26.60 -1.02 -4.98
CA GLU A 181 -26.77 -1.08 -6.44
C GLU A 181 -27.88 -2.05 -6.83
N SER A 182 -27.99 -3.21 -6.16
CA SER A 182 -29.07 -4.16 -6.38
C SER A 182 -30.43 -3.59 -5.96
N GLU A 183 -30.51 -2.92 -4.81
CA GLU A 183 -31.73 -2.27 -4.32
C GLU A 183 -32.17 -1.15 -5.25
N LYS A 184 -31.23 -0.31 -5.69
CA LYS A 184 -31.47 0.75 -6.68
C LYS A 184 -32.02 0.16 -7.98
N GLY A 185 -31.42 -0.92 -8.48
CA GLY A 185 -31.89 -1.59 -9.70
C GLY A 185 -33.31 -2.16 -9.56
N ALA A 186 -33.61 -2.76 -8.42
CA ALA A 186 -34.93 -3.29 -8.11
C ALA A 186 -36.00 -2.18 -8.03
N LEU A 187 -35.69 -1.07 -7.34
CA LEU A 187 -36.58 0.08 -7.25
C LEU A 187 -36.83 0.74 -8.60
N ALA A 188 -35.78 0.96 -9.41
CA ALA A 188 -35.92 1.51 -10.76
C ALA A 188 -36.77 0.63 -11.67
N SER A 189 -36.64 -0.70 -11.55
CA SER A 189 -37.47 -1.65 -12.30
C SER A 189 -38.93 -1.58 -11.89
N LYS A 190 -39.20 -1.42 -10.58
CA LYS A 190 -40.56 -1.26 -10.04
C LYS A 190 -41.18 0.07 -10.49
N GLU A 191 -40.42 1.16 -10.44
CA GLU A 191 -40.84 2.48 -10.90
C GLU A 191 -41.26 2.43 -12.38
N LYS A 192 -40.41 1.88 -13.25
CA LYS A 192 -40.71 1.70 -14.67
C LYS A 192 -41.99 0.88 -14.90
N SER A 193 -42.21 -0.18 -14.12
CA SER A 193 -43.41 -1.01 -14.22
C SER A 193 -44.68 -0.24 -13.81
N LEU A 194 -44.59 0.58 -12.76
CA LEU A 194 -45.70 1.43 -12.31
C LEU A 194 -45.99 2.54 -13.32
N GLU A 195 -44.97 3.19 -13.87
CA GLU A 195 -45.12 4.20 -14.92
C GLU A 195 -45.83 3.63 -16.16
N GLU A 196 -45.43 2.44 -16.60
CA GLU A 196 -46.10 1.77 -17.73
C GLU A 196 -47.57 1.50 -17.42
N ARG A 197 -47.86 0.99 -16.21
CA ARG A 197 -49.23 0.73 -15.77
C ARG A 197 -50.06 2.01 -15.70
N ILE A 198 -49.49 3.10 -15.21
CA ILE A 198 -50.14 4.42 -15.20
C ILE A 198 -50.45 4.85 -16.62
N ARG A 199 -49.48 4.78 -17.55
CA ARG A 199 -49.67 5.14 -18.96
C ARG A 199 -50.81 4.35 -19.61
N VAL A 200 -50.88 3.04 -19.36
CA VAL A 200 -51.96 2.19 -19.87
C VAL A 200 -53.31 2.63 -19.31
N LEU A 201 -53.41 2.88 -18.00
CA LEU A 201 -54.65 3.32 -17.35
C LEU A 201 -55.09 4.71 -17.83
N GLU A 202 -54.16 5.64 -18.02
CA GLU A 202 -54.43 6.96 -18.58
C GLU A 202 -54.96 6.88 -20.02
N THR A 203 -54.38 5.98 -20.83
CA THR A 203 -54.85 5.72 -22.19
C THR A 203 -56.28 5.19 -22.16
N GLN A 204 -56.56 4.16 -21.34
CA GLN A 204 -57.90 3.60 -21.18
C GLN A 204 -58.93 4.63 -20.70
N LEU A 205 -58.55 5.49 -19.74
CA LEU A 205 -59.39 6.58 -19.26
C LEU A 205 -59.73 7.55 -20.39
N SER A 206 -58.73 7.95 -21.18
CA SER A 206 -58.92 8.88 -22.30
C SER A 206 -59.82 8.31 -23.40
N GLU A 207 -59.68 7.00 -23.71
CA GLU A 207 -60.51 6.29 -24.68
C GLU A 207 -61.96 6.18 -24.19
N ALA A 208 -62.16 5.81 -22.93
CA ALA A 208 -63.49 5.74 -22.32
C ALA A 208 -64.18 7.12 -22.31
N HIS A 209 -63.45 8.18 -21.95
CA HIS A 209 -63.97 9.55 -22.03
C HIS A 209 -64.38 9.93 -23.46
N ARG A 210 -63.51 9.66 -24.45
CA ARG A 210 -63.81 9.94 -25.86
C ARG A 210 -65.05 9.19 -26.33
N ALA A 211 -65.21 7.93 -25.96
CA ALA A 211 -66.37 7.12 -26.30
C ALA A 211 -67.67 7.70 -25.70
N LEU A 212 -67.66 8.06 -24.41
CA LEU A 212 -68.83 8.64 -23.73
C LEU A 212 -69.23 10.01 -24.29
N THR A 213 -68.25 10.87 -24.63
CA THR A 213 -68.52 12.17 -25.22
C THR A 213 -69.09 12.03 -26.64
N THR A 214 -68.60 11.07 -27.43
CA THR A 214 -69.08 10.83 -28.81
C THR A 214 -70.51 10.27 -28.83
N ILE A 215 -70.90 9.44 -27.85
CA ILE A 215 -72.27 8.90 -27.77
C ILE A 215 -73.29 9.98 -27.37
N ARG A 216 -72.86 11.02 -26.66
CA ARG A 216 -73.74 12.07 -26.14
C ARG A 216 -73.94 13.25 -27.10
N SER A 217 -73.08 13.39 -28.12
CA SER A 217 -73.20 14.39 -29.20
C SER A 217 -74.06 13.89 -30.34
#